data_AF-A0A948XS47-F1
#
_entry.id   AF-A0A948XS47-F1
#
_cell.length_a   1.000
_cell.length_b   1.000
_cell.length_c   1.000
_cell.angle_alpha   90.00
_cell.angle_beta   90.00
_cell.angle_gamma   90.00
#
_symmetry.space_group_name_H-M   'P 1'
#
loop_
_entity.id
_entity.type
_entity.pdbx_description
1 polymer ?
#
loop_
_entity_poly.entity_id
_entity_poly.type
_entity_poly.pdbx_seq_one_letter_code
_entity_poly.pdbx_strand_id
1 'polypeptide(L)'
;MPDRRNLVILTGAGISAESGVPTFRADDGLWMGHRIEDVATPEAFARDPALVQDFYNKRRRHLPTVHPNAAHHALADLAARWQGDFLLVTQNVDDLHDRAHAATPPAPGFELIHMHGELLKASCTRTGRVCDWPGDLAVDEASPHHPQGRL
;
A
#
# COMPACT_ATOMS: atom_id res chain seq x y z
N MET A 1 -13.26 -10.84 34.28
CA MET A 1 -12.84 -10.92 32.87
C MET A 1 -11.36 -10.58 32.84
N PRO A 2 -10.48 -11.32 32.14
CA PRO A 2 -9.11 -10.83 31.97
C PRO A 2 -9.16 -9.47 31.28
N ASP A 3 -8.32 -8.56 31.73
CA ASP A 3 -8.20 -7.20 31.19
C ASP A 3 -7.84 -7.28 29.69
N ARG A 4 -8.79 -6.94 28.81
CA ARG A 4 -8.62 -7.03 27.36
C ARG A 4 -7.95 -5.74 26.88
N ARG A 5 -6.65 -5.82 26.60
CA ARG A 5 -5.86 -4.67 26.16
C ARG A 5 -5.94 -4.53 24.65
N ASN A 6 -6.61 -3.48 24.19
CA ASN A 6 -6.75 -3.18 22.77
C ASN A 6 -5.75 -2.10 22.38
N LEU A 7 -5.00 -2.31 21.29
CA LEU A 7 -4.06 -1.35 20.73
C LEU A 7 -4.43 -1.05 19.28
N VAL A 8 -4.48 0.23 18.92
CA VAL A 8 -4.67 0.66 17.53
C VAL A 8 -3.51 1.59 17.15
N ILE A 9 -2.89 1.33 16.02
CA ILE A 9 -1.81 2.16 15.46
C ILE A 9 -2.20 2.57 14.05
N LEU A 10 -2.08 3.86 13.75
CA LEU A 10 -2.21 4.41 12.39
C LEU A 10 -0.82 4.82 11.88
N THR A 11 -0.43 4.29 10.72
CA THR A 11 0.82 4.65 10.04
C THR A 11 0.56 5.40 8.74
N GLY A 12 1.57 6.14 8.28
CA GLY A 12 1.57 6.85 7.01
C GLY A 12 2.98 6.90 6.42
N ALA A 13 3.14 7.59 5.29
CA ALA A 13 4.33 7.42 4.44
C ALA A 13 5.67 7.69 5.12
N GLY A 14 5.68 8.49 6.19
CA GLY A 14 6.88 8.76 6.99
C GLY A 14 7.54 7.50 7.55
N ILE A 15 6.78 6.44 7.87
CA ILE A 15 7.35 5.18 8.36
C ILE A 15 8.19 4.47 7.29
N SER A 16 7.87 4.66 6.01
CA SER A 16 8.56 4.05 4.86
C SER A 16 9.70 4.92 4.30
N ALA A 17 9.88 6.14 4.82
CA ALA A 17 10.89 7.08 4.32
C ALA A 17 12.32 6.52 4.44
N GLU A 18 12.67 5.94 5.59
CA GLU A 18 13.99 5.32 5.84
C GLU A 18 14.20 4.03 5.03
N SER A 19 13.14 3.47 4.45
CA SER A 19 13.24 2.36 3.50
C SER A 19 13.53 2.82 2.06
N GLY A 20 13.62 4.13 1.81
CA GLY A 20 13.77 4.69 0.46
C GLY A 20 12.46 4.78 -0.31
N VAL A 21 11.31 4.78 0.38
CA VAL A 21 10.00 5.07 -0.23
C VAL A 21 9.72 6.57 -0.11
N PRO A 22 9.57 7.29 -1.24
CA PRO A 22 9.25 8.72 -1.24
C PRO A 22 7.94 9.03 -0.53
N THR A 23 7.95 10.03 0.35
CA THR A 23 6.74 10.47 1.06
C THR A 23 5.81 11.27 0.16
N PHE A 24 4.53 11.34 0.53
CA PHE A 24 3.49 12.05 -0.23
C PHE A 24 3.64 13.59 -0.21
N ARG A 25 4.49 14.14 0.67
CA ARG A 25 4.77 15.57 0.79
C ARG A 25 6.28 15.77 0.79
N ALA A 26 6.86 15.95 -0.40
CA ALA A 26 8.18 16.53 -0.53
C ALA A 26 8.07 18.06 -0.48
N ASP A 27 9.14 18.73 -0.03
CA ASP A 27 9.17 20.18 0.19
C ASP A 27 8.93 21.01 -1.09
N ASP A 28 9.03 20.38 -2.26
CA ASP A 28 8.80 20.98 -3.58
C ASP A 28 7.34 20.87 -4.08
N GLY A 29 6.46 20.21 -3.33
CA GLY A 29 5.06 19.97 -3.70
C GLY A 29 4.87 18.95 -4.83
N LEU A 30 5.94 18.23 -5.21
CA LEU A 30 5.91 17.17 -6.20
C LEU A 30 5.98 15.81 -5.51
N TRP A 31 5.26 14.84 -6.06
CA TRP A 31 5.41 13.44 -5.71
C TRP A 31 6.10 12.72 -6.86
N MET A 32 7.37 12.37 -6.67
CA MET A 32 8.21 11.77 -7.71
C MET A 32 8.27 12.59 -9.01
N GLY A 33 8.36 13.91 -8.89
CA GLY A 33 8.42 14.83 -10.03
C GLY A 33 7.07 15.16 -10.68
N HIS A 34 5.95 14.65 -10.14
CA HIS A 34 4.60 14.95 -10.62
C HIS A 34 3.80 15.75 -9.60
N ARG A 35 2.90 16.62 -10.08
CA ARG A 35 1.84 17.16 -9.23
C ARG A 35 0.86 16.05 -8.88
N ILE A 36 0.38 16.03 -7.65
CA ILE A 36 -0.57 14.99 -7.18
C ILE A 36 -1.84 14.98 -8.04
N GLU A 37 -2.32 16.16 -8.44
CA GLU A 37 -3.51 16.33 -9.28
C GLU A 37 -3.37 15.78 -10.71
N ASP A 38 -2.16 15.39 -11.12
CA ASP A 38 -1.87 14.78 -12.42
C ASP A 38 -1.75 13.26 -12.36
N VAL A 39 -1.63 12.66 -11.17
CA VAL A 39 -1.32 11.23 -11.04
C VAL A 39 -2.17 10.47 -10.02
N ALA A 40 -2.88 11.16 -9.12
CA ALA A 40 -3.55 10.53 -7.99
C ALA A 40 -5.00 11.01 -7.78
N THR A 41 -5.71 11.32 -8.87
CA THR A 41 -7.16 11.58 -8.82
C THR A 41 -7.91 10.80 -9.92
N PRO A 42 -9.21 10.50 -9.75
CA PRO A 42 -10.02 9.89 -10.80
C PRO A 42 -10.04 10.72 -12.09
N GLU A 43 -10.05 12.05 -11.98
CA GLU A 43 -10.04 12.98 -13.13
C GLU A 43 -8.71 12.93 -13.87
N ALA A 44 -7.58 12.78 -13.16
CA ALA A 44 -6.27 12.58 -13.77
C ALA A 44 -6.24 11.28 -14.58
N PHE A 45 -6.77 10.18 -14.01
CA PHE A 45 -6.86 8.90 -14.72
C PHE A 45 -7.77 8.97 -15.95
N ALA A 46 -8.88 9.69 -15.87
CA ALA A 46 -9.75 9.91 -17.03
C ALA A 46 -9.10 10.79 -18.11
N ARG A 47 -8.28 11.76 -17.70
CA ARG A 47 -7.57 12.71 -18.59
C ARG A 47 -6.40 12.04 -19.32
N ASP A 48 -5.53 11.35 -18.58
CA ASP A 48 -4.33 10.69 -19.11
C ASP A 48 -4.03 9.39 -18.34
N PRO A 49 -4.71 8.29 -18.68
CA PRO A 49 -4.51 7.02 -18.00
C PRO A 49 -3.12 6.43 -18.24
N ALA A 50 -2.45 6.79 -19.35
CA ALA A 50 -1.10 6.32 -19.64
C ALA A 50 -0.09 6.93 -18.67
N LEU A 51 -0.19 8.23 -18.41
CA LEU A 51 0.62 8.91 -17.40
C LEU A 51 0.41 8.31 -16.01
N VAL A 52 -0.85 8.14 -15.60
CA VAL A 52 -1.18 7.58 -14.28
C VAL A 52 -0.65 6.14 -14.16
N GLN A 53 -0.86 5.30 -15.17
CA GLN A 53 -0.38 3.91 -15.12
C GLN A 53 1.15 3.85 -15.10
N ASP A 54 1.86 4.65 -15.90
CA ASP A 54 3.33 4.71 -15.83
C ASP A 54 3.83 5.17 -14.46
N PHE A 55 3.15 6.15 -13.85
CA PHE A 55 3.45 6.59 -12.49
C PHE A 55 3.34 5.46 -11.46
N TYR A 56 2.26 4.68 -11.47
CA TYR A 56 2.10 3.54 -10.56
C TYR A 56 3.03 2.36 -10.92
N ASN A 57 3.28 2.10 -12.21
CA ASN A 57 4.21 1.06 -12.67
C ASN A 57 5.64 1.32 -12.21
N LYS A 58 6.14 2.56 -12.31
CA LYS A 58 7.43 2.96 -11.74
C LYS A 58 7.53 2.60 -10.26
N ARG A 59 6.45 2.77 -9.50
CA ARG A 59 6.41 2.45 -8.07
C ARG A 59 6.35 0.94 -7.82
N ARG A 60 5.58 0.19 -8.62
CA ARG A 60 5.57 -1.29 -8.57
C ARG A 60 6.97 -1.86 -8.82
N ARG A 61 7.69 -1.32 -9.81
CA ARG A 61 9.08 -1.69 -10.11
C ARG A 61 10.06 -1.32 -9.00
N HIS A 62 9.84 -0.20 -8.31
CA HIS A 62 10.68 0.26 -7.18
C HIS A 62 10.47 -0.57 -5.91
N LEU A 63 9.24 -0.96 -5.62
CA LEU A 63 8.86 -1.65 -4.38
C LEU A 63 9.69 -2.91 -4.02
N PRO A 64 10.06 -3.81 -4.96
CA PRO A 64 10.90 -4.96 -4.63
C PRO A 64 12.36 -4.59 -4.30
N THR A 65 12.79 -3.36 -4.60
CA THR A 65 14.17 -2.89 -4.33
C THR A 65 14.35 -2.27 -2.94
N VAL A 66 13.24 -2.01 -2.24
CA VAL A 66 13.24 -1.47 -0.87
C VAL A 66 12.93 -2.56 0.15
N HIS A 67 13.34 -2.36 1.40
CA HIS A 67 13.15 -3.35 2.48
C HIS A 67 12.52 -2.72 3.72
N PRO A 68 11.80 -3.51 4.56
CA PRO A 68 11.30 -3.01 5.83
C PRO A 68 12.46 -2.45 6.67
N ASN A 69 12.25 -1.27 7.25
CA ASN A 69 13.24 -0.64 8.15
C ASN A 69 12.96 -0.99 9.62
N ALA A 70 13.76 -0.40 10.51
CA ALA A 70 13.65 -0.62 11.95
C ALA A 70 12.26 -0.34 12.53
N ALA A 71 11.52 0.65 12.01
CA ALA A 71 10.17 0.97 12.50
C ALA A 71 9.15 -0.13 12.15
N HIS A 72 9.23 -0.70 10.95
CA HIS A 72 8.37 -1.82 10.55
C HIS A 72 8.67 -3.06 11.40
N HIS A 73 9.95 -3.38 11.58
CA HIS A 73 10.36 -4.50 12.44
C HIS A 73 9.94 -4.29 13.90
N ALA A 74 10.02 -3.07 14.43
CA ALA A 74 9.56 -2.77 15.78
C ALA A 74 8.06 -3.00 15.97
N LEU A 75 7.23 -2.66 14.96
CA LEU A 75 5.80 -2.93 14.99
C LEU A 75 5.49 -4.43 14.85
N ALA A 76 6.22 -5.15 14.02
CA ALA A 76 6.10 -6.60 13.91
C ALA A 76 6.45 -7.30 15.23
N ASP A 77 7.54 -6.90 15.86
CA ASP A 77 7.96 -7.38 17.17
C ASP A 77 6.96 -7.05 18.29
N LEU A 78 6.35 -5.86 18.24
CA LEU A 78 5.32 -5.48 19.21
C LEU A 78 4.07 -6.35 19.03
N ALA A 79 3.61 -6.55 17.79
CA ALA A 79 2.47 -7.39 17.47
C ALA A 79 2.69 -8.87 17.85
N ALA A 80 3.91 -9.39 17.70
CA ALA A 80 4.26 -10.75 18.09
C ALA A 80 4.22 -11.00 19.61
N ARG A 81 4.38 -9.94 20.43
CA ARG A 81 4.40 -10.03 21.90
C ARG A 81 3.14 -9.48 22.56
N TRP A 82 2.24 -8.85 21.81
CA TRP A 82 1.03 -8.25 22.35
C TRP A 82 0.05 -9.31 22.85
N GLN A 83 -0.58 -9.04 23.99
CA GLN A 83 -1.58 -9.93 24.59
C GLN A 83 -2.92 -9.20 24.62
N GLY A 84 -3.67 -9.33 23.53
CA GLY A 84 -4.95 -8.67 23.30
C GLY A 84 -5.15 -8.36 21.82
N ASP A 85 -6.15 -7.54 21.50
CA ASP A 85 -6.44 -7.15 20.13
C ASP A 85 -5.45 -6.04 19.70
N PHE A 86 -4.82 -6.21 18.54
CA PHE A 86 -3.91 -5.24 17.92
C PHE A 86 -4.40 -4.95 16.51
N LEU A 87 -4.80 -3.70 16.26
CA LEU A 87 -5.14 -3.23 14.92
C LEU A 87 -4.06 -2.27 14.39
N LEU A 88 -3.38 -2.67 13.32
CA LEU A 88 -2.51 -1.81 12.53
C LEU A 88 -3.26 -1.30 11.31
N VAL A 89 -3.52 0.00 11.25
CA VAL A 89 -4.05 0.67 10.06
C VAL A 89 -2.91 1.40 9.36
N THR A 90 -2.74 1.19 8.07
CA THR A 90 -1.76 1.89 7.25
C THR A 90 -2.44 2.69 6.15
N GLN A 91 -2.03 3.94 6.00
CA GLN A 91 -2.33 4.77 4.82
C GLN A 91 -1.43 4.45 3.64
N ASN A 92 -0.38 3.65 3.85
CA ASN A 92 0.58 3.30 2.82
C ASN A 92 0.00 2.21 1.92
N VAL A 93 0.38 2.31 0.64
CA VAL A 93 0.06 1.31 -0.38
C VAL A 93 1.21 0.33 -0.61
N ASP A 94 2.37 0.55 0.03
CA ASP A 94 3.48 -0.40 0.04
C ASP A 94 3.18 -1.63 0.92
N ASP A 95 3.95 -2.70 0.75
CA ASP A 95 3.83 -3.99 1.45
C ASP A 95 4.89 -4.17 2.55
N LEU A 96 5.48 -3.08 3.07
CA LEU A 96 6.60 -3.17 4.01
C LEU A 96 6.16 -3.71 5.38
N HIS A 97 4.94 -3.39 5.82
CA HIS A 97 4.35 -4.01 7.00
C HIS A 97 4.13 -5.51 6.79
N ASP A 98 3.55 -5.91 5.65
CA ASP A 98 3.30 -7.31 5.30
C ASP A 98 4.59 -8.11 5.33
N ARG A 99 5.66 -7.60 4.72
CA ARG A 99 6.97 -8.25 4.71
C ARG A 99 7.59 -8.34 6.12
N ALA A 100 7.43 -7.31 6.96
CA ALA A 100 7.92 -7.35 8.33
C ALA A 100 7.15 -8.37 9.20
N HIS A 101 5.82 -8.42 9.07
CA HIS A 101 4.97 -9.38 9.78
C HIS A 101 5.08 -10.81 9.24
N ALA A 102 5.41 -11.00 7.96
CA ALA A 102 5.75 -12.31 7.41
C ALA A 102 7.05 -12.85 8.00
N ALA A 103 8.05 -11.98 8.23
CA ALA A 103 9.32 -12.35 8.88
C ALA A 103 9.18 -12.58 10.39
N THR A 104 8.33 -11.80 11.06
CA THR A 104 8.00 -11.94 12.49
C THR A 104 6.48 -12.05 12.66
N PRO A 105 5.92 -13.29 12.62
CA PRO A 105 4.49 -13.50 12.70
C PRO A 105 3.86 -12.94 13.98
N PRO A 106 2.73 -12.23 13.89
CA PRO A 106 2.08 -11.60 15.04
C PRO A 106 1.35 -12.61 15.94
N ALA A 107 1.04 -12.20 17.17
CA ALA A 107 0.22 -12.98 18.08
C ALA A 107 -1.26 -13.01 17.62
N PRO A 108 -2.07 -13.98 18.10
CA PRO A 108 -3.52 -13.98 17.86
C PRO A 108 -4.18 -12.68 18.29
N GLY A 109 -5.11 -12.17 17.47
CA GLY A 109 -5.77 -10.89 17.70
C GLY A 109 -5.17 -9.72 16.92
N PHE A 110 -4.15 -9.96 16.09
CA PHE A 110 -3.60 -8.96 15.17
C PHE A 110 -4.41 -8.85 13.87
N GLU A 111 -4.60 -7.62 13.41
CA GLU A 111 -5.17 -7.27 12.11
C GLU A 111 -4.37 -6.13 11.46
N LEU A 112 -4.14 -6.22 10.15
CA LEU A 112 -3.54 -5.18 9.31
C LEU A 112 -4.56 -4.70 8.26
N ILE A 113 -4.82 -3.40 8.23
CA ILE A 113 -5.73 -2.76 7.27
C ILE A 113 -4.97 -1.75 6.40
N HIS A 114 -5.02 -1.94 5.08
CA HIS A 114 -4.57 -0.96 4.09
C HIS A 114 -5.72 -0.05 3.68
N MET A 115 -5.87 1.10 4.35
CA MET A 115 -7.05 1.95 4.17
C MET A 115 -7.10 2.68 2.81
N HIS A 116 -5.96 2.79 2.12
CA HIS A 116 -5.85 3.40 0.79
C HIS A 116 -5.59 2.37 -0.32
N GLY A 117 -5.81 1.08 -0.04
CA GLY A 117 -5.51 -0.01 -0.96
C GLY A 117 -4.02 -0.36 -0.99
N GLU A 118 -3.66 -1.18 -1.98
CA GLU A 118 -2.36 -1.84 -2.06
C GLU A 118 -1.78 -1.72 -3.48
N LEU A 119 -0.49 -1.39 -3.58
CA LEU A 119 0.17 -1.08 -4.85
C LEU A 119 0.32 -2.30 -5.76
N LEU A 120 0.45 -3.49 -5.17
CA LEU A 120 0.56 -4.77 -5.87
C LEU A 120 -0.80 -5.42 -6.13
N LYS A 121 -1.87 -4.63 -6.14
CA LYS A 121 -3.21 -5.05 -6.53
C LYS A 121 -3.78 -4.15 -7.63
N ALA A 122 -4.74 -4.69 -8.36
CA ALA A 122 -5.51 -3.97 -9.38
C ALA A 122 -7.01 -4.22 -9.19
N SER A 123 -7.86 -3.32 -9.67
CA SER A 123 -9.30 -3.39 -9.49
C SER A 123 -10.03 -3.30 -10.82
N CYS A 124 -10.91 -4.26 -11.09
CA CYS A 124 -11.76 -4.22 -12.27
C CYS A 124 -12.64 -2.96 -12.28
N THR A 125 -12.49 -2.14 -13.31
CA THR A 125 -13.26 -0.90 -13.56
C THR A 125 -14.77 -1.11 -13.72
N ARG A 126 -15.24 -2.36 -13.89
CA ARG A 126 -16.68 -2.69 -14.04
C ARG A 126 -17.29 -3.35 -12.82
N THR A 127 -16.53 -4.17 -12.11
CA THR A 127 -17.07 -4.98 -11.00
C THR A 127 -16.49 -4.61 -9.63
N GLY A 128 -15.43 -3.81 -9.59
CA GLY A 128 -14.70 -3.48 -8.37
C GLY A 128 -13.98 -4.67 -7.74
N ARG A 129 -13.95 -5.84 -8.40
CA ARG A 129 -13.19 -6.99 -7.90
C ARG A 129 -11.70 -6.70 -7.97
N VAL A 130 -11.04 -6.88 -6.84
CA VAL A 130 -9.60 -6.66 -6.66
C VAL A 130 -8.85 -7.98 -6.82
N CYS A 131 -7.71 -7.96 -7.50
CA CYS A 131 -6.81 -9.10 -7.62
C CYS A 131 -5.34 -8.67 -7.46
N ASP A 132 -4.48 -9.62 -7.13
CA ASP A 132 -3.04 -9.38 -7.06
C ASP A 132 -2.47 -9.09 -8.45
N TRP A 133 -1.59 -8.10 -8.53
CA TRP A 133 -0.94 -7.65 -9.76
C TRP A 133 0.46 -7.07 -9.45
N PRO A 134 1.49 -7.91 -9.37
CA PRO A 134 2.83 -7.46 -8.96
C PRO A 134 3.62 -6.75 -10.06
N GLY A 135 3.17 -6.85 -11.32
CA GLY A 135 3.87 -6.34 -12.49
C GLY A 135 3.37 -4.99 -12.97
N ASP A 136 3.91 -4.56 -14.12
CA ASP A 136 3.39 -3.42 -14.84
C ASP A 136 1.94 -3.70 -15.29
N LEU A 137 1.11 -2.67 -15.24
CA LEU A 137 -0.29 -2.69 -15.67
C LEU A 137 -0.44 -1.84 -16.93
N ALA A 138 -0.86 -2.46 -18.03
CA ALA A 138 -1.18 -1.75 -19.26
C ALA A 138 -2.48 -0.93 -19.10
N VAL A 139 -2.59 0.17 -19.83
CA VAL A 139 -3.77 1.06 -19.79
C VAL A 139 -5.07 0.34 -20.21
N ASP A 140 -4.94 -0.62 -21.12
CA ASP A 140 -6.01 -1.42 -21.67
C ASP A 140 -5.99 -2.88 -21.19
N GLU A 141 -5.29 -3.16 -20.08
CA GLU A 141 -5.21 -4.50 -19.51
C GLU A 141 -6.63 -5.06 -19.28
N ALA A 142 -6.90 -6.20 -19.91
CA ALA A 142 -8.21 -6.82 -19.86
C ALA A 142 -8.47 -7.41 -18.47
N SER A 143 -9.65 -7.13 -17.91
CA SER A 143 -9.99 -7.69 -16.61
C SER A 143 -10.39 -9.17 -16.70
N PRO A 144 -9.81 -10.06 -15.87
CA PRO A 144 -10.28 -11.45 -15.75
C PRO A 144 -11.65 -11.54 -15.06
N HIS A 145 -12.21 -10.43 -14.61
CA HIS A 145 -13.45 -10.38 -13.84
C HIS A 145 -14.64 -9.81 -14.62
N HIS A 146 -14.44 -9.33 -15.85
CA HIS A 146 -15.52 -8.85 -16.72
C HIS A 146 -15.07 -8.75 -18.19
N PRO A 147 -15.83 -9.27 -19.18
CA PRO A 147 -15.41 -9.26 -20.60
C PRO A 147 -15.17 -7.88 -21.22
N GLN A 148 -15.80 -6.86 -20.66
CA GLN A 148 -15.62 -5.45 -21.05
C GLN A 148 -14.96 -4.61 -19.95
N GLY A 149 -14.41 -5.28 -18.93
CA GLY A 149 -13.70 -4.62 -17.84
C GLY A 149 -12.22 -4.47 -18.17
N ARG A 150 -11.63 -3.42 -17.61
CA ARG A 150 -10.18 -3.22 -17.56
C ARG A 150 -9.72 -3.21 -16.10
N LEU A 151 -8.47 -3.55 -15.86
CA LEU A 151 -7.83 -3.44 -14.55
C LEU A 151 -7.26 -2.02 -14.29
#